data_AF-A0A1Y2BLU6-F1
#
_entry.id   AF-A0A1Y2BLU6-F1
#
_cell.length_a   1.000
_cell.length_b   1.000
_cell.length_c   1.000
_cell.angle_alpha   90.00
_cell.angle_beta   90.00
_cell.angle_gamma   90.00
#
_symmetry.space_group_name_H-M   'P 1'
#
loop_
_entity.id
_entity.type
_entity.pdbx_description
1 polymer ?
#
loop_
_entity_poly.entity_id
_entity_poly.type
_entity_poly.pdbx_seq_one_letter_code
_entity_poly.pdbx_strand_id
1 'polypeptide(L)'
;MEILNTKFLSNVASYGGALCVEEENNLNLFINNSSFLYNTGEYDGGSIYISEKDINKKYNIIKENIFSFSLSNSSFDSNMSRRNGGAIYMNHSYMNKGIIENCTFSNNISKNIGGAYYIPYNIIKKKPKENNNTYINNSAYSYGDNYGSNPAYIKVANEYNHDINSGSYIQLILKLYDEFDQFAHDTNFFFTDIFIEASLYDKNISKEEEGYEIIGNTGRFSKGICQINQLKIYSNTTGSCVLQISAKSNDIMKTSLIHENYILIDINIIPCNRDQLKMNLSNNNGFYCEAPKCNDCNYDNAICVAGYDNPNNDPRKINVYV
;
A
#
# COMPACT_ATOMS: atom_id res chain seq x y z
N MET A 1 22.45 -7.88 -27.97
CA MET A 1 22.68 -6.47 -28.34
C MET A 1 23.75 -5.93 -27.42
N GLU A 2 24.81 -5.35 -28.00
CA GLU A 2 25.89 -4.72 -27.25
C GLU A 2 25.96 -3.24 -27.60
N ILE A 3 26.05 -2.39 -26.59
CA ILE A 3 26.13 -0.93 -26.72
C ILE A 3 27.35 -0.50 -25.92
N LEU A 4 28.39 -0.08 -26.62
CA LEU A 4 29.70 0.23 -26.05
C LEU A 4 30.07 1.66 -26.44
N ASN A 5 30.60 2.44 -25.50
CA ASN A 5 31.19 3.76 -25.80
C ASN A 5 30.24 4.70 -26.56
N THR A 6 28.94 4.60 -26.29
CA THR A 6 27.91 5.27 -27.09
C THR A 6 27.30 6.44 -26.33
N LYS A 7 26.91 7.49 -27.06
CA LYS A 7 26.20 8.65 -26.52
C LYS A 7 24.82 8.77 -27.15
N PHE A 8 23.78 8.71 -26.33
CA PHE A 8 22.39 8.99 -26.68
C PHE A 8 22.01 10.36 -26.14
N LEU A 9 21.77 11.31 -27.04
CA LEU A 9 21.51 12.71 -26.70
C LEU A 9 20.15 13.15 -27.25
N SER A 10 19.30 13.65 -26.35
CA SER A 10 18.06 14.35 -26.71
C SER A 10 17.09 13.54 -27.57
N ASN A 11 17.05 12.22 -27.38
CA ASN A 11 16.11 11.36 -28.08
C ASN A 11 14.74 11.42 -27.40
N VAL A 12 13.67 11.34 -28.20
CA VAL A 12 12.29 11.37 -27.73
C VAL A 12 11.51 10.23 -28.35
N ALA A 13 10.88 9.40 -27.52
CA ALA A 13 10.05 8.29 -27.95
C ALA A 13 8.89 8.09 -26.97
N SER A 14 7.88 7.31 -27.36
CA SER A 14 6.76 6.99 -26.46
C SER A 14 7.22 6.21 -25.22
N TYR A 15 8.12 5.24 -25.42
CA TYR A 15 8.74 4.44 -24.37
C TYR A 15 10.24 4.42 -24.61
N GLY A 16 11.03 4.63 -23.56
CA GLY A 16 12.49 4.56 -23.67
C GLY A 16 13.03 5.55 -24.67
N GLY A 17 13.20 6.81 -24.27
CA GLY A 17 13.54 7.90 -25.20
C GLY A 17 14.71 7.57 -26.14
N ALA A 18 15.70 6.81 -25.66
CA ALA A 18 16.82 6.30 -26.45
C ALA A 18 16.66 4.83 -26.88
N LEU A 19 16.22 3.95 -25.98
CA LEU A 19 16.15 2.51 -26.20
C LEU A 19 14.82 1.95 -25.69
N CYS A 20 14.08 1.28 -26.57
CA CYS A 20 12.89 0.51 -26.23
C CYS A 20 13.14 -0.96 -26.53
N VAL A 21 13.03 -1.81 -25.50
CA VAL A 21 13.27 -3.25 -25.58
C VAL A 21 12.04 -3.98 -25.07
N GLU A 22 11.30 -4.57 -26.00
CA GLU A 22 10.14 -5.42 -25.71
C GLU A 22 10.42 -6.85 -26.20
N GLU A 23 10.72 -7.75 -25.28
CA GLU A 23 11.11 -9.13 -25.61
C GLU A 23 10.26 -10.15 -24.86
N GLU A 24 9.98 -11.29 -25.48
CA GLU A 24 9.16 -12.34 -24.85
C GLU A 24 9.95 -13.19 -23.86
N ASN A 25 11.19 -13.59 -24.19
CA ASN A 25 11.93 -14.60 -23.40
C ASN A 25 13.47 -14.49 -23.44
N ASN A 26 14.05 -13.80 -24.42
CA ASN A 26 15.50 -13.76 -24.63
C ASN A 26 16.01 -12.32 -24.71
N LEU A 27 16.46 -11.80 -23.57
CA LEU A 27 17.17 -10.53 -23.52
C LEU A 27 18.64 -10.81 -23.32
N ASN A 28 19.48 -10.49 -24.29
CA ASN A 28 20.92 -10.32 -24.07
C ASN A 28 21.27 -8.87 -24.36
N LEU A 29 21.32 -8.04 -23.33
CA LEU A 29 21.59 -6.61 -23.43
C LEU A 29 22.79 -6.25 -22.56
N PHE A 30 23.87 -5.85 -23.22
CA PHE A 30 25.09 -5.37 -22.58
C PHE A 30 25.30 -3.90 -22.93
N ILE A 31 25.31 -3.04 -21.92
CA ILE A 31 25.56 -1.60 -22.05
C ILE A 31 26.77 -1.27 -21.19
N ASN A 32 27.81 -0.74 -21.81
CA ASN A 32 29.03 -0.37 -21.12
C ASN A 32 29.58 0.97 -21.62
N ASN A 33 30.14 1.75 -20.68
CA ASN A 33 30.81 3.02 -20.96
C ASN A 33 29.97 3.96 -21.84
N SER A 34 28.67 4.06 -21.58
CA SER A 34 27.74 4.81 -22.43
C SER A 34 27.09 5.96 -21.66
N SER A 35 26.60 6.97 -22.38
CA SER A 35 25.96 8.16 -21.81
C SER A 35 24.58 8.38 -22.39
N PHE A 36 23.61 8.62 -21.51
CA PHE A 36 22.22 8.90 -21.84
C PHE A 36 21.87 10.27 -21.28
N LEU A 37 21.82 11.27 -22.15
CA LEU A 37 21.66 12.67 -21.78
C LEU A 37 20.37 13.24 -22.38
N TYR A 38 19.54 13.87 -21.56
CA TYR A 38 18.36 14.63 -21.99
C TYR A 38 17.34 13.81 -22.81
N ASN A 39 17.28 12.50 -22.62
CA ASN A 39 16.32 11.65 -23.33
C ASN A 39 14.95 11.74 -22.66
N THR A 40 13.88 11.65 -23.46
CA THR A 40 12.50 11.73 -22.97
C THR A 40 11.67 10.53 -23.44
N GLY A 41 11.11 9.81 -22.48
CA GLY A 41 10.05 8.83 -22.68
C GLY A 41 8.69 9.48 -22.39
N GLU A 42 7.80 9.54 -23.38
CA GLU A 42 6.49 10.18 -23.18
C GLU A 42 5.59 9.42 -22.21
N TYR A 43 5.84 8.12 -21.99
CA TYR A 43 5.17 7.31 -20.98
C TYR A 43 6.17 6.87 -19.92
N ASP A 44 6.93 5.80 -20.19
CA ASP A 44 7.78 5.16 -19.20
C ASP A 44 9.22 4.99 -19.72
N GLY A 45 10.19 5.13 -18.82
CA GLY A 45 11.61 5.01 -19.15
C GLY A 45 12.10 6.22 -19.93
N GLY A 46 12.67 7.22 -19.26
CA GLY A 46 13.09 8.44 -19.95
C GLY A 46 14.17 8.20 -21.02
N SER A 47 15.09 7.28 -20.75
CA SER A 47 16.11 6.82 -21.69
C SER A 47 15.87 5.40 -22.16
N ILE A 48 15.65 4.49 -21.21
CA ILE A 48 15.60 3.06 -21.48
C ILE A 48 14.28 2.53 -20.97
N TYR A 49 13.57 1.80 -21.82
CA TYR A 49 12.40 1.03 -21.46
C TYR A 49 12.65 -0.43 -21.77
N ILE A 50 12.51 -1.28 -20.76
CA ILE A 50 12.62 -2.74 -20.88
C ILE A 50 11.35 -3.35 -20.33
N SER A 51 10.60 -4.09 -21.16
CA SER A 51 9.46 -4.87 -20.70
C SER A 51 9.38 -6.25 -21.34
N GLU A 52 8.77 -7.18 -20.62
CA GLU A 52 8.34 -8.45 -21.20
C GLU A 52 7.09 -8.26 -22.07
N LYS A 53 7.06 -8.88 -23.24
CA LYS A 53 5.88 -8.86 -24.11
C LYS A 53 4.87 -9.88 -23.58
N ASP A 54 3.73 -9.37 -23.10
CA ASP A 54 2.51 -10.13 -22.75
C ASP A 54 2.57 -10.92 -21.41
N ILE A 55 2.31 -10.22 -20.28
CA ILE A 55 2.26 -10.76 -18.90
C ILE A 55 1.17 -11.85 -18.72
N ASN A 56 0.20 -11.93 -19.65
CA ASN A 56 -0.99 -12.78 -19.54
C ASN A 56 -0.84 -14.17 -20.18
N LYS A 57 0.28 -14.44 -20.85
CA LYS A 57 0.50 -15.74 -21.50
C LYS A 57 1.14 -16.73 -20.54
N LYS A 58 0.28 -17.50 -19.88
CA LYS A 58 0.60 -18.70 -19.10
C LYS A 58 1.15 -19.81 -20.02
N TYR A 59 2.34 -19.64 -20.59
CA TYR A 59 2.98 -20.69 -21.39
C TYR A 59 4.03 -21.45 -20.57
N ASN A 60 3.67 -22.70 -20.30
CA ASN A 60 4.57 -23.77 -19.88
C ASN A 60 5.56 -24.12 -21.01
N ILE A 61 6.54 -23.26 -21.29
CA ILE A 61 7.63 -23.64 -22.19
C ILE A 61 8.95 -23.39 -21.46
N ILE A 62 9.49 -24.49 -20.94
CA ILE A 62 10.89 -24.65 -20.53
C ILE A 62 11.72 -24.60 -21.82
N LYS A 63 11.86 -23.41 -22.41
CA LYS A 63 13.03 -23.11 -23.22
C LYS A 63 14.04 -22.49 -22.28
N GLU A 64 15.31 -22.86 -22.44
CA GLU A 64 16.40 -22.23 -21.72
C GLU A 64 16.35 -20.72 -21.98
N ASN A 65 15.78 -19.96 -21.05
CA ASN A 65 15.68 -18.51 -21.18
C ASN A 65 17.08 -17.94 -21.10
N ILE A 66 17.58 -17.42 -22.23
CA ILE A 66 18.86 -16.72 -22.29
C ILE A 66 18.57 -15.28 -21.90
N PHE A 67 18.57 -15.05 -20.59
CA PHE A 67 18.47 -13.71 -20.01
C PHE A 67 19.82 -13.28 -19.46
N SER A 68 20.38 -12.22 -20.04
CA SER A 68 21.58 -11.52 -19.60
C SER A 68 21.35 -10.03 -19.77
N PHE A 69 21.38 -9.30 -18.66
CA PHE A 69 21.33 -7.85 -18.64
C PHE A 69 22.52 -7.33 -17.85
N SER A 70 23.33 -6.47 -18.45
CA SER A 70 24.42 -5.81 -17.76
C SER A 70 24.48 -4.36 -18.21
N LEU A 71 24.45 -3.46 -17.23
CA LEU A 71 24.61 -2.03 -17.42
C LEU A 71 25.76 -1.59 -16.52
N SER A 72 26.87 -1.15 -17.13
CA SER A 72 28.07 -0.84 -16.37
C SER A 72 28.76 0.43 -16.83
N ASN A 73 29.42 1.12 -15.89
CA ASN A 73 30.28 2.29 -16.17
C ASN A 73 29.58 3.37 -17.02
N SER A 74 28.27 3.56 -16.85
CA SER A 74 27.46 4.40 -17.72
C SER A 74 26.82 5.55 -16.94
N SER A 75 26.46 6.62 -17.64
CA SER A 75 25.84 7.81 -17.05
C SER A 75 24.46 8.08 -17.62
N PHE A 76 23.54 8.46 -16.74
CA PHE A 76 22.18 8.89 -17.06
C PHE A 76 21.98 10.25 -16.44
N ASP A 77 21.98 11.29 -17.28
CA ASP A 77 21.81 12.66 -16.81
C ASP A 77 20.63 13.37 -17.47
N SER A 78 19.82 14.02 -16.63
CA SER A 78 18.72 14.88 -17.07
C SER A 78 17.70 14.19 -17.99
N ASN A 79 17.48 12.88 -17.80
CA ASN A 79 16.46 12.15 -18.55
C ASN A 79 15.10 12.26 -17.87
N MET A 80 14.03 12.19 -18.65
CA MET A 80 12.68 12.43 -18.15
C MET A 80 11.67 11.41 -18.66
N SER A 81 10.79 10.94 -17.76
CA SER A 81 9.56 10.23 -18.16
C SER A 81 8.30 10.94 -17.65
N ARG A 82 7.20 10.87 -18.41
CA ARG A 82 5.91 11.45 -17.97
C ARG A 82 5.09 10.52 -17.07
N ARG A 83 5.57 9.30 -16.81
CA ARG A 83 4.99 8.37 -15.82
C ARG A 83 6.10 7.89 -14.90
N ASN A 84 6.72 6.74 -15.17
CA ASN A 84 7.65 6.11 -14.23
C ASN A 84 9.05 5.91 -14.84
N GLY A 85 10.06 5.80 -13.98
CA GLY A 85 11.43 5.50 -14.40
C GLY A 85 12.04 6.65 -15.20
N GLY A 86 12.42 7.73 -14.52
CA GLY A 86 12.88 8.96 -15.19
C GLY A 86 14.10 8.75 -16.09
N ALA A 87 14.98 7.78 -15.78
CA ALA A 87 15.95 7.26 -16.74
C ALA A 87 15.57 5.88 -17.28
N ILE A 88 15.23 4.92 -16.40
CA ILE A 88 15.04 3.52 -16.80
C ILE A 88 13.72 2.96 -16.26
N TYR A 89 12.93 2.34 -17.13
CA TYR A 89 11.81 1.49 -16.74
C TYR A 89 12.16 0.01 -16.96
N MET A 90 11.96 -0.82 -15.93
CA MET A 90 12.34 -2.23 -15.94
C MET A 90 11.18 -3.13 -15.50
N ASN A 91 10.51 -3.78 -16.45
CA ASN A 91 9.43 -4.72 -16.19
C ASN A 91 9.66 -6.07 -16.90
N HIS A 92 10.67 -6.83 -16.47
CA HIS A 92 10.97 -8.14 -17.06
C HIS A 92 11.28 -9.19 -15.97
N SER A 93 10.61 -10.34 -16.02
CA SER A 93 10.57 -11.35 -14.94
C SER A 93 11.90 -12.01 -14.55
N TYR A 94 12.95 -11.79 -15.33
CA TYR A 94 14.30 -12.34 -15.07
C TYR A 94 15.36 -11.28 -14.78
N MET A 95 14.95 -10.01 -14.62
CA MET A 95 15.88 -8.90 -14.37
C MET A 95 16.72 -9.08 -13.10
N ASN A 96 16.29 -9.90 -12.14
CA ASN A 96 17.11 -10.23 -10.96
C ASN A 96 18.42 -10.97 -11.25
N LYS A 97 18.58 -11.53 -12.45
CA LYS A 97 19.86 -12.10 -12.91
C LYS A 97 20.79 -11.04 -13.50
N GLY A 98 20.27 -9.84 -13.79
CA GLY A 98 21.03 -8.74 -14.35
C GLY A 98 21.87 -8.00 -13.31
N ILE A 99 22.74 -7.11 -13.80
CA ILE A 99 23.65 -6.29 -12.99
C ILE A 99 23.58 -4.83 -13.48
N ILE A 100 23.49 -3.89 -12.54
CA ILE A 100 23.74 -2.46 -12.76
C ILE A 100 24.90 -2.05 -11.86
N GLU A 101 26.03 -1.65 -12.43
CA GLU A 101 27.21 -1.34 -11.63
C GLU A 101 28.02 -0.14 -12.11
N ASN A 102 28.67 0.56 -11.17
CA ASN A 102 29.52 1.72 -11.45
C ASN A 102 28.82 2.77 -12.33
N CYS A 103 27.50 2.91 -12.21
CA CYS A 103 26.72 3.85 -12.99
C CYS A 103 26.44 5.13 -12.19
N THR A 104 26.25 6.24 -12.89
CA THR A 104 25.80 7.50 -12.28
C THR A 104 24.45 7.89 -12.84
N PHE A 105 23.49 8.11 -11.95
CA PHE A 105 22.17 8.63 -12.26
C PHE A 105 22.03 10.02 -11.65
N SER A 106 22.00 11.06 -12.49
CA SER A 106 21.89 12.44 -12.06
C SER A 106 20.71 13.19 -12.69
N ASN A 107 20.02 14.00 -11.89
CA ASN A 107 18.97 14.91 -12.35
C ASN A 107 17.86 14.25 -13.19
N ASN A 108 17.62 12.95 -13.02
CA ASN A 108 16.58 12.25 -13.78
C ASN A 108 15.23 12.46 -13.10
N ILE A 109 14.18 12.64 -13.90
CA ILE A 109 12.87 13.08 -13.43
C ILE A 109 11.77 12.14 -13.90
N SER A 110 10.94 11.66 -12.98
CA SER A 110 9.67 11.01 -13.33
C SER A 110 8.49 11.76 -12.74
N LYS A 111 7.36 11.75 -13.45
CA LYS A 111 6.12 12.38 -12.95
C LYS A 111 5.38 11.54 -11.91
N ASN A 112 5.67 10.25 -11.80
CA ASN A 112 5.04 9.39 -10.80
C ASN A 112 6.11 8.83 -9.87
N ILE A 113 6.81 7.77 -10.29
CA ILE A 113 7.66 6.97 -9.41
C ILE A 113 9.02 6.72 -10.04
N GLY A 114 10.07 6.66 -9.23
CA GLY A 114 11.40 6.20 -9.67
C GLY A 114 12.10 7.23 -10.57
N GLY A 115 12.70 8.27 -10.00
CA GLY A 115 13.34 9.32 -10.80
C GLY A 115 14.55 8.81 -11.59
N ALA A 116 15.38 7.93 -11.01
CA ALA A 116 16.40 7.21 -11.79
C ALA A 116 15.79 5.99 -12.47
N TYR A 117 15.29 5.01 -11.72
CA TYR A 117 14.66 3.83 -12.32
C TYR A 117 13.39 3.36 -11.62
N TYR A 118 12.57 2.61 -12.33
CA TYR A 118 11.33 2.05 -11.80
C TYR A 118 11.17 0.58 -12.15
N ILE A 119 10.74 -0.20 -11.15
CA ILE A 119 10.39 -1.62 -11.30
C ILE A 119 8.97 -1.78 -10.78
N PRO A 120 7.97 -2.09 -11.62
CA PRO A 120 6.58 -1.98 -11.20
C PRO A 120 6.21 -2.96 -10.09
N TYR A 121 6.73 -4.19 -10.14
CA TYR A 121 6.40 -5.21 -9.16
C TYR A 121 7.37 -6.38 -9.09
N ASN A 122 7.26 -7.17 -8.03
CA ASN A 122 8.04 -8.36 -7.75
C ASN A 122 9.53 -8.05 -7.84
N ILE A 123 9.99 -7.10 -7.03
CA ILE A 123 11.39 -6.66 -7.06
C ILE A 123 12.35 -7.82 -6.81
N ILE A 124 11.93 -8.86 -6.10
CA ILE A 124 12.72 -10.08 -5.87
C ILE A 124 13.07 -10.77 -7.20
N LYS A 125 12.15 -10.77 -8.18
CA LYS A 125 12.38 -11.32 -9.53
C LYS A 125 12.86 -10.28 -10.54
N LYS A 126 12.53 -9.00 -10.34
CA LYS A 126 12.72 -7.95 -11.34
C LYS A 126 13.81 -6.92 -11.01
N LYS A 127 14.41 -6.95 -9.82
CA LYS A 127 15.49 -6.01 -9.45
C LYS A 127 16.88 -6.58 -9.78
N PRO A 128 17.64 -5.95 -10.70
CA PRO A 128 19.03 -6.31 -10.94
C PRO A 128 19.88 -6.16 -9.67
N LYS A 129 20.99 -6.90 -9.62
CA LYS A 129 22.02 -6.64 -8.60
C LYS A 129 22.63 -5.27 -8.84
N GLU A 130 22.81 -4.51 -7.77
CA GLU A 130 23.42 -3.19 -7.82
C GLU A 130 24.76 -3.18 -7.13
N ASN A 131 25.74 -2.48 -7.72
CA ASN A 131 27.07 -2.36 -7.14
C ASN A 131 27.68 -0.99 -7.49
N ASN A 132 28.12 -0.22 -6.48
CA ASN A 132 28.81 1.05 -6.67
C ASN A 132 28.10 2.08 -7.59
N ASN A 133 26.76 2.11 -7.57
CA ASN A 133 26.00 3.12 -8.30
C ASN A 133 25.90 4.41 -7.49
N THR A 134 25.93 5.54 -8.19
CA THR A 134 25.82 6.89 -7.60
C THR A 134 24.53 7.55 -8.06
N TYR A 135 23.79 8.13 -7.10
CA TYR A 135 22.51 8.80 -7.35
C TYR A 135 22.59 10.26 -6.86
N ILE A 136 22.33 11.21 -7.76
CA ILE A 136 22.50 12.65 -7.48
C ILE A 136 21.26 13.41 -7.98
N ASN A 137 20.51 14.02 -7.06
CA ASN A 137 19.39 14.92 -7.40
C ASN A 137 18.36 14.34 -8.39
N ASN A 138 18.15 13.03 -8.38
CA ASN A 138 17.01 12.46 -9.10
C ASN A 138 15.73 12.82 -8.34
N SER A 139 14.60 12.91 -9.04
CA SER A 139 13.32 13.26 -8.42
C SER A 139 12.16 12.51 -9.04
N ALA A 140 11.25 12.03 -8.20
CA ALA A 140 9.97 11.49 -8.62
C ALA A 140 8.87 12.31 -7.96
N TYR A 141 7.90 12.79 -8.73
CA TYR A 141 6.92 13.74 -8.20
C TYR A 141 5.97 13.12 -7.15
N SER A 142 5.67 11.81 -7.24
CA SER A 142 4.96 11.09 -6.16
C SER A 142 5.95 10.61 -5.09
N TYR A 143 6.76 9.58 -5.40
CA TYR A 143 7.75 9.05 -4.47
C TYR A 143 8.83 8.24 -5.19
N GLY A 144 9.91 7.91 -4.47
CA GLY A 144 11.00 7.10 -5.01
C GLY A 144 11.92 7.90 -5.91
N ASP A 145 12.53 8.96 -5.38
CA ASP A 145 13.39 9.88 -6.13
C ASP A 145 14.48 9.18 -6.94
N ASN A 146 15.13 8.17 -6.35
CA ASN A 146 16.10 7.35 -7.07
C ASN A 146 15.41 6.16 -7.72
N TYR A 147 14.69 5.37 -6.93
CA TYR A 147 14.04 4.17 -7.41
C TYR A 147 12.71 3.95 -6.71
N GLY A 148 11.81 3.18 -7.32
CA GLY A 148 10.57 2.78 -6.66
C GLY A 148 9.83 1.68 -7.41
N SER A 149 8.81 1.13 -6.77
CA SER A 149 7.84 0.20 -7.34
C SER A 149 6.41 0.64 -7.07
N ASN A 150 5.41 -0.08 -7.59
CA ASN A 150 4.03 0.13 -7.18
C ASN A 150 3.87 -0.10 -5.66
N PRO A 151 2.84 0.48 -5.02
CA PRO A 151 2.45 0.13 -3.67
C PRO A 151 2.23 -1.37 -3.54
N ALA A 152 2.81 -1.93 -2.49
CA ALA A 152 2.92 -3.35 -2.24
C ALA A 152 2.25 -3.78 -0.94
N TYR A 153 2.24 -2.95 0.10
CA TYR A 153 1.62 -3.32 1.37
C TYR A 153 1.16 -2.09 2.18
N ILE A 154 0.40 -2.34 3.24
CA ILE A 154 -0.09 -1.32 4.19
C ILE A 154 0.50 -1.53 5.58
N LYS A 155 0.67 -0.44 6.34
CA LYS A 155 1.05 -0.45 7.76
C LYS A 155 0.13 0.46 8.57
N VAL A 156 -0.17 0.07 9.81
CA VAL A 156 -0.79 0.97 10.80
C VAL A 156 0.25 1.99 11.24
N ALA A 157 -0.12 3.26 11.23
CA ALA A 157 0.76 4.39 11.48
C ALA A 157 0.49 5.11 12.81
N ASN A 158 -0.61 4.78 13.49
CA ASN A 158 -0.96 5.32 14.80
C ASN A 158 -1.01 4.21 15.85
N GLU A 159 -0.85 4.59 17.12
CA GLU A 159 -1.23 3.74 18.23
C GLU A 159 -2.75 3.56 18.26
N TYR A 160 -3.20 2.37 18.69
CA TYR A 160 -4.60 2.04 18.83
C TYR A 160 -4.78 1.17 20.08
N ASN A 161 -6.00 1.21 20.64
CA ASN A 161 -6.32 0.40 21.80
C ASN A 161 -6.71 -1.02 21.39
N HIS A 162 -6.07 -2.02 21.99
CA HIS A 162 -6.39 -3.42 21.78
C HIS A 162 -7.63 -3.84 22.58
N ASP A 163 -7.89 -3.21 23.73
CA ASP A 163 -9.05 -3.50 24.57
C ASP A 163 -10.18 -2.50 24.26
N ILE A 164 -11.26 -2.96 23.63
CA ILE A 164 -12.37 -2.10 23.23
C ILE A 164 -13.69 -2.59 23.83
N ASN A 165 -14.54 -1.66 24.26
CA ASN A 165 -15.94 -2.00 24.50
C ASN A 165 -16.63 -2.23 23.15
N SER A 166 -17.58 -3.16 23.12
CA SER A 166 -18.43 -3.38 21.95
C SER A 166 -19.16 -2.09 21.55
N GLY A 167 -19.17 -1.76 20.26
CA GLY A 167 -19.75 -0.55 19.68
C GLY A 167 -18.90 0.73 19.81
N SER A 168 -17.73 0.66 20.44
CA SER A 168 -16.78 1.78 20.49
C SER A 168 -16.12 2.03 19.14
N TYR A 169 -15.74 3.28 18.89
CA TYR A 169 -14.99 3.66 17.70
C TYR A 169 -13.54 3.18 17.78
N ILE A 170 -13.06 2.62 16.67
CA ILE A 170 -11.66 2.29 16.45
C ILE A 170 -11.12 3.27 15.42
N GLN A 171 -10.04 3.97 15.77
CA GLN A 171 -9.39 4.92 14.89
C GLN A 171 -8.09 4.31 14.37
N LEU A 172 -8.01 4.14 13.05
CA LEU A 172 -6.82 3.61 12.39
C LEU A 172 -6.37 4.56 11.28
N ILE A 173 -5.07 4.81 11.25
CA ILE A 173 -4.37 5.53 10.19
C ILE A 173 -3.49 4.49 9.50
N LEU A 174 -3.81 4.20 8.25
CA LEU A 174 -3.06 3.26 7.41
C LEU A 174 -2.20 4.03 6.41
N LYS A 175 -1.00 3.53 6.14
CA LYS A 175 -0.07 4.07 5.13
C LYS A 175 0.30 3.00 4.11
N LEU A 176 0.36 3.40 2.84
CA LEU A 176 0.84 2.57 1.72
C LEU A 176 2.37 2.63 1.59
N TYR A 177 2.96 1.49 1.30
CA TYR A 177 4.39 1.34 1.05
C TYR A 177 4.63 0.52 -0.21
N ASP A 178 5.70 0.82 -0.93
CA ASP A 178 6.17 0.01 -2.07
C ASP A 178 7.04 -1.17 -1.62
N GLU A 179 7.54 -1.98 -2.57
CA GLU A 179 8.38 -3.15 -2.25
C GLU A 179 9.80 -2.77 -1.78
N PHE A 180 10.19 -1.50 -1.92
CA PHE A 180 11.45 -0.96 -1.41
C PHE A 180 11.27 -0.35 -0.01
N ASP A 181 10.14 -0.60 0.65
CA ASP A 181 9.77 -0.03 1.95
C ASP A 181 9.65 1.51 1.96
N GLN A 182 9.36 2.12 0.81
CA GLN A 182 9.18 3.56 0.69
C GLN A 182 7.71 3.93 0.86
N PHE A 183 7.45 4.99 1.63
CA PHE A 183 6.10 5.52 1.77
C PHE A 183 5.59 6.05 0.43
N ALA A 184 4.47 5.48 -0.04
CA ALA A 184 3.87 5.82 -1.33
C ALA A 184 3.09 7.14 -1.25
N HIS A 185 3.80 8.26 -1.12
CA HIS A 185 3.21 9.59 -1.05
C HIS A 185 2.65 10.02 -2.41
N ASP A 186 1.44 9.60 -2.71
CA ASP A 186 0.83 9.78 -4.01
C ASP A 186 0.28 11.21 -4.24
N THR A 187 1.15 12.16 -4.54
CA THR A 187 0.80 13.56 -4.81
C THR A 187 -0.09 13.73 -6.05
N ASN A 188 -0.01 12.81 -7.01
CA ASN A 188 -0.74 12.84 -8.28
C ASN A 188 -2.04 12.03 -8.27
N PHE A 189 -2.45 11.48 -7.13
CA PHE A 189 -3.69 10.70 -6.97
C PHE A 189 -3.77 9.45 -7.88
N PHE A 190 -2.61 8.93 -8.31
CA PHE A 190 -2.51 7.77 -9.18
C PHE A 190 -3.05 6.47 -8.54
N PHE A 191 -3.02 6.37 -7.21
CA PHE A 191 -3.42 5.22 -6.38
C PHE A 191 -4.71 5.47 -5.56
N THR A 192 -5.53 6.43 -5.95
CA THR A 192 -6.82 6.73 -5.28
C THR A 192 -7.89 5.65 -5.44
N ASP A 193 -7.65 4.71 -6.35
CA ASP A 193 -8.45 3.51 -6.54
C ASP A 193 -8.10 2.40 -5.54
N ILE A 194 -7.03 2.54 -4.74
CA ILE A 194 -6.72 1.63 -3.65
C ILE A 194 -7.61 1.95 -2.45
N PHE A 195 -8.29 0.93 -1.95
CA PHE A 195 -9.15 1.00 -0.78
C PHE A 195 -8.88 -0.18 0.15
N ILE A 196 -9.38 -0.08 1.37
CA ILE A 196 -9.34 -1.17 2.35
C ILE A 196 -10.74 -1.73 2.57
N GLU A 197 -10.77 -3.02 2.90
CA GLU A 197 -11.91 -3.68 3.52
C GLU A 197 -11.42 -4.41 4.76
N ALA A 198 -12.12 -4.20 5.87
CA ALA A 198 -11.86 -4.88 7.13
C ALA A 198 -12.91 -5.96 7.38
N SER A 199 -12.45 -7.12 7.82
CA SER A 199 -13.25 -8.27 8.24
C SER A 199 -12.76 -8.80 9.59
N LEU A 200 -13.62 -9.56 10.26
CA LEU A 200 -13.31 -10.15 11.57
C LEU A 200 -13.18 -11.66 11.46
N TYR A 201 -12.18 -12.20 12.15
CA TYR A 201 -11.97 -13.62 12.34
C TYR A 201 -11.86 -13.91 13.84
N ASP A 202 -12.61 -14.88 14.33
CA ASP A 202 -12.41 -15.40 15.68
C ASP A 202 -11.28 -16.43 15.65
N LYS A 203 -10.27 -16.28 16.51
CA LYS A 203 -9.14 -17.23 16.62
C LYS A 203 -9.61 -18.64 17.03
N ASN A 204 -10.78 -18.76 17.65
CA ASN A 204 -11.29 -19.99 18.21
C ASN A 204 -12.35 -20.67 17.32
N ILE A 205 -12.82 -20.04 16.24
CA ILE A 205 -13.92 -20.55 15.40
C ILE A 205 -13.51 -20.46 13.92
N SER A 206 -13.45 -21.61 13.26
CA SER A 206 -12.91 -21.80 11.90
C SER A 206 -13.83 -21.35 10.76
N LYS A 207 -14.86 -20.53 11.04
CA LYS A 207 -15.78 -20.01 10.02
C LYS A 207 -16.18 -18.56 10.33
N GLU A 208 -16.26 -17.77 9.27
CA GLU A 208 -17.09 -16.56 9.25
C GLU A 208 -18.55 -17.00 9.46
N GLU A 209 -19.09 -16.93 10.69
CA GLU A 209 -20.52 -16.66 10.94
C GLU A 209 -20.92 -16.55 12.41
N GLU A 210 -22.00 -15.76 12.61
CA GLU A 210 -22.84 -15.53 13.79
C GLU A 210 -22.17 -15.00 15.07
N GLY A 211 -22.21 -13.67 15.22
CA GLY A 211 -21.99 -13.04 16.52
C GLY A 211 -21.26 -11.70 16.49
N TYR A 212 -20.79 -11.25 15.32
CA TYR A 212 -20.15 -9.95 15.16
C TYR A 212 -20.80 -9.14 14.04
N GLU A 213 -20.90 -7.83 14.26
CA GLU A 213 -21.26 -6.86 13.22
C GLU A 213 -20.16 -5.80 13.14
N ILE A 214 -19.72 -5.48 11.93
CA ILE A 214 -18.69 -4.47 11.68
C ILE A 214 -19.28 -3.39 10.79
N ILE A 215 -19.12 -2.12 11.19
CA ILE A 215 -19.56 -0.97 10.39
C ILE A 215 -18.40 0.01 10.22
N GLY A 216 -18.42 0.81 9.15
CA GLY A 216 -17.30 1.69 8.83
C GLY A 216 -16.01 0.93 8.49
N ASN A 217 -16.15 -0.30 8.00
CA ASN A 217 -15.07 -1.25 7.72
C ASN A 217 -14.41 -1.04 6.34
N THR A 218 -14.67 0.08 5.69
CA THR A 218 -14.06 0.42 4.41
C THR A 218 -13.43 1.81 4.48
N GLY A 219 -12.40 2.02 3.68
CA GLY A 219 -11.67 3.29 3.63
C GLY A 219 -10.89 3.41 2.32
N ARG A 220 -10.60 4.64 1.90
CA ARG A 220 -9.86 4.90 0.67
C ARG A 220 -8.54 5.61 0.98
N PHE A 221 -7.51 5.26 0.23
CA PHE A 221 -6.24 5.97 0.31
C PHE A 221 -6.31 7.29 -0.45
N SER A 222 -5.80 8.34 0.18
CA SER A 222 -5.54 9.64 -0.41
C SER A 222 -4.11 10.02 -0.08
N LYS A 223 -3.29 10.30 -1.10
CA LYS A 223 -1.85 10.60 -0.96
C LYS A 223 -1.09 9.56 -0.12
N GLY A 224 -1.44 8.29 -0.29
CA GLY A 224 -0.84 7.18 0.45
C GLY A 224 -1.37 6.94 1.86
N ILE A 225 -2.38 7.70 2.32
CA ILE A 225 -2.91 7.62 3.69
C ILE A 225 -4.41 7.29 3.66
N CYS A 226 -4.85 6.35 4.48
CA CYS A 226 -6.25 6.04 4.72
C CYS A 226 -6.57 6.22 6.21
N GLN A 227 -7.51 7.10 6.54
CA GLN A 227 -7.99 7.32 7.89
C GLN A 227 -9.35 6.67 8.08
N ILE A 228 -9.44 5.73 9.01
CA ILE A 228 -10.67 5.01 9.36
C ILE A 228 -11.08 5.50 10.75
N ASN A 229 -12.09 6.38 10.80
CA ASN A 229 -12.56 6.98 12.05
C ASN A 229 -13.96 6.51 12.46
N GLN A 230 -14.62 5.73 11.61
CA GLN A 230 -16.00 5.29 11.81
C GLN A 230 -16.11 3.78 12.03
N LEU A 231 -14.97 3.09 12.15
CA LEU A 231 -14.95 1.66 12.38
C LEU A 231 -15.51 1.35 13.77
N LYS A 232 -16.52 0.49 13.82
CA LYS A 232 -17.04 -0.09 15.06
C LYS A 232 -17.18 -1.58 14.90
N ILE A 233 -16.92 -2.28 16.00
CA ILE A 233 -17.14 -3.71 16.13
C ILE A 233 -18.21 -3.91 17.18
N TYR A 234 -19.27 -4.61 16.81
CA TYR A 234 -20.26 -5.13 17.74
C TYR A 234 -20.05 -6.63 17.86
N SER A 235 -20.20 -7.14 19.07
CA SER A 235 -20.16 -8.58 19.35
C SER A 235 -21.28 -8.99 20.29
N ASN A 236 -21.71 -10.25 20.18
CA ASN A 236 -22.59 -10.90 21.15
C ASN A 236 -21.84 -11.35 22.42
N THR A 237 -20.52 -11.52 22.32
CA THR A 237 -19.67 -12.03 23.40
C THR A 237 -18.49 -11.09 23.67
N THR A 238 -17.80 -11.34 24.77
CA THR A 238 -16.51 -10.70 25.09
C THR A 238 -15.39 -11.68 24.80
N GLY A 239 -14.21 -11.19 24.43
CA GLY A 239 -13.04 -12.01 24.17
C GLY A 239 -12.19 -11.52 23.00
N SER A 240 -11.18 -12.31 22.66
CA SER A 240 -10.25 -11.97 21.58
C SER A 240 -10.82 -12.25 20.20
N CYS A 241 -10.70 -11.28 19.30
CA CYS A 241 -10.93 -11.42 17.87
C CYS A 241 -9.76 -10.81 17.07
N VAL A 242 -9.71 -11.13 15.78
CA VAL A 242 -8.71 -10.60 14.85
C VAL A 242 -9.41 -9.77 13.81
N LEU A 243 -9.05 -8.49 13.75
CA LEU A 243 -9.43 -7.60 12.67
C LEU A 243 -8.41 -7.74 11.54
N GLN A 244 -8.83 -8.36 10.45
CA GLN A 244 -8.06 -8.40 9.22
C GLN A 244 -8.42 -7.18 8.37
N ILE A 245 -7.42 -6.41 7.96
CA ILE A 245 -7.62 -5.28 7.04
C ILE A 245 -6.89 -5.60 5.76
N SER A 246 -7.63 -5.78 4.67
CA SER A 246 -7.09 -6.09 3.35
C SER A 246 -7.12 -4.88 2.44
N ALA A 247 -6.00 -4.59 1.78
CA ALA A 247 -5.95 -3.60 0.70
C ALA A 247 -6.42 -4.22 -0.62
N LYS A 248 -7.25 -3.48 -1.36
CA LYS A 248 -7.86 -3.87 -2.63
C LYS A 248 -7.77 -2.72 -3.64
N SER A 249 -7.87 -3.04 -4.93
CA SER A 249 -8.05 -2.06 -6.01
C SER A 249 -8.89 -2.66 -7.13
N ASN A 250 -9.46 -1.77 -7.94
CA ASN A 250 -10.18 -2.13 -9.16
C ASN A 250 -9.24 -2.27 -10.37
N ASP A 251 -7.98 -1.81 -10.28
CA ASP A 251 -6.99 -1.90 -11.35
C ASP A 251 -5.92 -2.94 -11.02
N ILE A 252 -6.02 -4.10 -11.66
CA ILE A 252 -5.12 -5.25 -11.50
C ILE A 252 -3.65 -4.86 -11.79
N MET A 253 -3.39 -3.89 -12.68
CA MET A 253 -2.02 -3.49 -13.04
C MET A 253 -1.39 -2.52 -12.04
N LYS A 254 -2.20 -1.81 -11.24
CA LYS A 254 -1.73 -0.96 -10.13
C LYS A 254 -1.60 -1.71 -8.83
N THR A 255 -2.26 -2.87 -8.72
CA THR A 255 -2.15 -3.75 -7.58
C THR A 255 -1.47 -5.05 -7.95
N SER A 256 -0.18 -4.92 -8.22
CA SER A 256 0.80 -5.93 -7.83
C SER A 256 0.95 -6.02 -6.30
N LEU A 257 -0.17 -5.95 -5.61
CA LEU A 257 -0.33 -6.24 -4.20
C LEU A 257 -0.04 -7.74 -4.09
N ILE A 258 1.21 -8.08 -3.79
CA ILE A 258 1.72 -9.45 -3.67
C ILE A 258 0.82 -10.23 -2.70
N HIS A 259 0.58 -11.52 -2.96
CA HIS A 259 -0.16 -12.39 -2.04
C HIS A 259 0.16 -12.05 -0.57
N GLU A 260 -0.86 -11.68 0.22
CA GLU A 260 -0.80 -11.21 1.64
C GLU A 260 -0.86 -9.69 1.92
N ASN A 261 -1.66 -8.90 1.18
CA ASN A 261 -1.88 -7.46 1.49
C ASN A 261 -2.90 -7.24 2.58
N TYR A 262 -2.74 -7.96 3.67
CA TYR A 262 -3.54 -7.76 4.85
C TYR A 262 -2.65 -7.56 6.06
N ILE A 263 -3.17 -6.76 6.98
CA ILE A 263 -2.64 -6.70 8.34
C ILE A 263 -3.65 -7.37 9.25
N LEU A 264 -3.13 -8.07 10.27
CA LEU A 264 -3.92 -8.65 11.33
C LEU A 264 -3.74 -7.79 12.58
N ILE A 265 -4.85 -7.35 13.13
CA ILE A 265 -4.89 -6.57 14.37
C ILE A 265 -5.61 -7.41 15.42
N ASP A 266 -4.90 -7.72 16.49
CA ASP A 266 -5.51 -8.39 17.64
C ASP A 266 -6.34 -7.39 18.45
N ILE A 267 -7.61 -7.74 18.67
CA ILE A 267 -8.57 -6.95 19.42
C ILE A 267 -9.16 -7.83 20.52
N ASN A 268 -9.36 -7.25 21.69
CA ASN A 268 -10.04 -7.87 22.80
C ASN A 268 -11.29 -7.05 23.13
N ILE A 269 -12.45 -7.67 22.96
CA ILE A 269 -13.73 -7.05 23.26
C ILE A 269 -14.02 -7.25 24.74
N ILE A 270 -14.02 -6.15 25.49
CA ILE A 270 -14.28 -6.14 26.93
C ILE A 270 -15.75 -5.84 27.22
N PRO A 271 -16.30 -6.31 28.37
CA PRO A 271 -17.66 -5.99 28.78
C PRO A 271 -17.83 -4.48 28.99
N CYS A 272 -19.08 -4.00 29.02
CA CYS A 272 -19.37 -2.62 29.40
C CYS A 272 -18.87 -2.33 30.81
N ASN A 273 -18.36 -1.12 31.02
CA ASN A 273 -17.96 -0.69 32.36
C ASN A 273 -19.19 -0.63 33.27
N ARG A 274 -18.97 -0.70 34.60
CA ARG A 274 -20.07 -0.75 35.59
C ARG A 274 -21.00 0.47 35.54
N ASP A 275 -20.50 1.59 35.05
CA ASP A 275 -21.19 2.86 34.86
C ASP A 275 -21.91 2.98 33.50
N GLN A 276 -21.73 2.01 32.60
CA GLN A 276 -22.33 1.98 31.27
C GLN A 276 -23.48 0.98 31.16
N LEU A 277 -24.41 1.24 30.25
CA LEU A 277 -25.52 0.35 29.91
C LEU A 277 -25.14 -0.58 28.76
N LYS A 278 -25.42 -1.87 28.91
CA LYS A 278 -25.34 -2.86 27.83
C LYS A 278 -26.63 -2.82 27.01
N MET A 279 -26.54 -2.32 25.79
CA MET A 279 -27.66 -2.19 24.85
C MET A 279 -27.51 -3.23 23.74
N ASN A 280 -28.58 -3.94 23.37
CA ASN A 280 -28.53 -4.87 22.24
C ASN A 280 -28.89 -4.14 20.93
N LEU A 281 -28.26 -4.55 19.83
CA LEU A 281 -28.65 -4.10 18.50
C LEU A 281 -30.04 -4.65 18.13
N SER A 282 -30.81 -3.90 17.34
CA SER A 282 -32.17 -4.27 16.93
C SER A 282 -32.25 -5.56 16.10
N ASN A 283 -31.16 -5.94 15.46
CA ASN A 283 -31.01 -7.18 14.70
C ASN A 283 -30.45 -8.36 15.54
N ASN A 284 -30.22 -8.17 16.85
CA ASN A 284 -29.60 -9.13 17.77
C ASN A 284 -28.18 -9.60 17.35
N ASN A 285 -27.48 -8.87 16.49
CA ASN A 285 -26.11 -9.20 16.04
C ASN A 285 -25.00 -8.58 16.88
N GLY A 286 -25.31 -8.10 18.08
CA GLY A 286 -24.32 -7.59 19.00
C GLY A 286 -24.93 -6.77 20.13
N PHE A 287 -24.08 -6.38 21.07
CA PHE A 287 -24.37 -5.33 22.03
C PHE A 287 -23.46 -4.12 21.82
N TYR A 288 -23.80 -2.99 22.43
CA TYR A 288 -22.92 -1.84 22.59
C TYR A 288 -23.04 -1.24 23.99
N CYS A 289 -22.02 -0.49 24.38
CA CYS A 289 -22.00 0.20 25.66
C CYS A 289 -22.41 1.66 25.47
N GLU A 290 -23.45 2.09 26.15
CA GLU A 290 -23.94 3.46 26.13
C GLU A 290 -23.76 4.11 27.50
N ALA A 291 -23.38 5.39 27.52
CA ALA A 291 -23.44 6.17 28.75
C ALA A 291 -24.91 6.36 29.18
N PRO A 292 -25.24 6.26 30.47
CA PRO A 292 -26.58 6.55 30.97
C PRO A 292 -26.95 8.00 30.64
N LYS A 293 -28.18 8.23 30.17
CA LYS A 293 -28.68 9.56 29.85
C LYS A 293 -29.55 10.06 31.00
N CYS A 294 -29.18 11.18 31.60
CA CYS A 294 -30.04 11.83 32.59
C CYS A 294 -31.12 12.68 31.92
N ASN A 295 -32.33 12.65 32.49
CA ASN A 295 -33.34 13.69 32.24
C ASN A 295 -33.28 14.70 33.39
N ASP A 296 -33.09 15.98 33.06
CA ASP A 296 -33.07 17.12 33.99
C ASP A 296 -32.23 16.92 35.26
N CYS A 297 -30.90 16.90 35.11
CA CYS A 297 -30.00 17.07 36.26
C CYS A 297 -29.78 18.55 36.55
N ASN A 298 -30.63 19.11 37.42
CA ASN A 298 -30.53 20.51 37.86
C ASN A 298 -29.56 20.69 39.05
N TYR A 299 -28.42 19.98 39.02
CA TYR A 299 -27.41 20.00 40.09
C TYR A 299 -26.01 19.96 39.48
N ASP A 300 -25.19 20.95 39.82
CA ASP A 300 -23.85 21.17 39.24
C ASP A 300 -22.84 20.01 39.48
N ASN A 301 -23.18 19.01 40.30
CA ASN A 301 -22.30 17.89 40.68
C ASN A 301 -22.92 16.49 40.52
N ALA A 302 -24.08 16.35 39.87
CA ALA A 302 -24.71 15.03 39.74
C ALA A 302 -24.06 14.16 38.65
N ILE A 303 -23.77 12.89 38.95
CA ILE A 303 -23.28 11.89 37.99
C ILE A 303 -24.40 10.91 37.64
N CYS A 304 -24.66 10.73 36.34
CA CYS A 304 -25.58 9.70 35.85
C CYS A 304 -24.94 8.32 36.03
N VAL A 305 -25.59 7.41 36.75
CA VAL A 305 -25.13 6.01 36.86
C VAL A 305 -26.18 5.00 36.39
N ALA A 306 -25.71 3.88 35.86
CA ALA A 306 -26.57 2.78 35.42
C ALA A 306 -27.39 2.18 36.57
N GLY A 307 -28.69 1.99 36.36
CA GLY A 307 -29.58 1.28 37.27
C GLY A 307 -29.43 -0.23 37.16
N TYR A 308 -29.55 -0.96 38.28
CA TYR A 308 -29.39 -2.43 38.33
C TYR A 308 -30.31 -3.22 37.37
N ASP A 309 -31.43 -2.65 36.91
CA ASP A 309 -32.42 -3.30 36.03
C ASP A 309 -32.93 -2.40 34.88
N ASN A 310 -32.04 -1.63 34.24
CA ASN A 310 -32.45 -0.64 33.22
C ASN A 310 -31.93 -0.92 31.79
N PRO A 311 -32.48 -1.92 31.08
CA PRO A 311 -32.05 -2.26 29.72
C PRO A 311 -32.43 -1.22 28.64
N ASN A 312 -33.25 -0.21 28.98
CA ASN A 312 -33.81 0.75 28.02
C ASN A 312 -33.45 2.21 28.33
N ASN A 313 -32.50 2.46 29.24
CA ASN A 313 -32.18 3.82 29.69
C ASN A 313 -33.42 4.57 30.24
N ASP A 314 -34.36 3.86 30.88
CA ASP A 314 -35.54 4.42 31.56
C ASP A 314 -35.08 5.32 32.71
N PRO A 315 -35.34 6.65 32.65
CA PRO A 315 -34.86 7.60 33.64
C PRO A 315 -35.38 7.32 35.06
N ARG A 316 -36.42 6.50 35.22
CA ARG A 316 -37.00 6.12 36.53
C ARG A 316 -36.22 5.03 37.27
N LYS A 317 -35.24 4.39 36.61
CA LYS A 317 -34.40 3.34 37.20
C LYS A 317 -32.94 3.77 37.40
N ILE A 318 -32.62 5.04 37.16
CA ILE A 318 -31.28 5.60 37.37
C ILE A 318 -31.04 5.74 38.87
N ASN A 319 -29.91 5.25 39.36
CA ASN A 319 -29.47 5.57 40.71
C ASN A 319 -28.82 6.97 40.67
N VAL A 320 -29.16 7.85 41.60
CA VAL A 320 -28.50 9.16 41.76
C VAL A 320 -27.80 9.12 43.11
N TYR A 321 -26.48 9.23 43.11
CA TYR A 321 -25.71 9.39 44.35
C TYR A 321 -24.72 10.54 44.21
N VAL A 322 -24.60 11.24 45.36
CA VAL A 322 -24.12 12.61 45.62
C VAL A 322 -22.68 12.87 45.20
#